data_AF-X1NBS3-F1
#
_entry.id   AF-X1NBS3-F1
#
_cell.length_a   1.000
_cell.length_b   1.000
_cell.length_c   1.000
_cell.angle_alpha   90.00
_cell.angle_beta   90.00
_cell.angle_gamma   90.00
#
_symmetry.space_group_name_H-M   'P 1'
#
loop_
_entity.id
_entity.type
_entity.pdbx_description
1 polymer ?
#
loop_
_entity_poly.entity_id
_entity_poly.type
_entity_poly.pdbx_seq_one_letter_code
_entity_poly.pdbx_strand_id
1 'polypeptide(L)' 'MPSYAFFQKQFVPLSEAKIGVMTHSLHYGTAIFEGIRG' A
#
# COMPACT_ATOMS: atom_id res chain seq x y z
N MET A 1 14.21 13.01 -0.94
CA MET A 1 13.63 12.40 -2.17
C MET A 1 12.18 12.05 -1.85
N PRO A 2 11.19 12.42 -2.68
CA PRO A 2 9.83 11.96 -2.48
C PRO A 2 9.82 10.42 -2.53
N SER A 3 9.26 9.79 -1.51
CA SER A 3 9.10 8.34 -1.47
C SER A 3 8.04 7.91 -2.49
N TYR A 4 8.35 6.89 -3.28
CA TYR A 4 7.41 6.25 -4.21
C TYR A 4 6.93 4.92 -3.63
N ALA A 5 5.73 4.49 -4.03
CA ALA A 5 5.18 3.18 -3.72
C ALA A 5 4.74 2.48 -5.00
N PHE A 6 4.86 1.15 -5.03
CA PHE A 6 4.23 0.36 -6.08
C PHE A 6 2.77 0.09 -5.70
N PHE A 7 1.83 0.57 -6.50
CA PHE A 7 0.40 0.46 -6.26
C PHE A 7 -0.34 0.27 -7.58
N GLN A 8 -1.30 -0.64 -7.65
CA GLN A 8 -2.10 -0.91 -8.86
C GLN A 8 -1.27 -1.08 -10.16
N LYS A 9 -0.20 -1.89 -10.10
CA LYS A 9 0.69 -2.20 -11.25
C LYS A 9 1.53 -1.01 -11.76
N GLN A 10 1.72 0.03 -10.96
CA GLN A 10 2.50 1.21 -11.32
C GLN A 10 3.26 1.77 -10.12
N PHE A 11 4.34 2.52 -10.37
CA PHE A 11 5.03 3.30 -9.35
C PHE A 11 4.40 4.69 -9.26
N VAL A 12 3.90 5.05 -8.08
CA VAL A 12 3.22 6.32 -7.82
C VAL A 12 3.88 7.05 -6.64
N PRO A 13 3.79 8.40 -6.55
CA PRO A 13 4.17 9.12 -5.34
C PRO A 13 3.42 8.58 -4.11
N LEU A 14 4.07 8.53 -2.95
CA LEU A 14 3.44 8.02 -1.72
C LEU A 14 2.12 8.74 -1.38
N SER A 15 2.01 10.03 -1.69
CA SER A 15 0.78 10.82 -1.50
C SER A 15 -0.42 10.33 -2.32
N GLU A 16 -0.18 9.56 -3.39
CA GLU A 16 -1.20 9.02 -4.29
C GLU A 16 -1.54 7.55 -4.02
N ALA A 17 -0.68 6.83 -3.30
CA ALA A 17 -0.90 5.44 -2.87
C ALA A 17 -1.94 5.34 -1.73
N LYS A 18 -3.20 5.64 -2.06
CA LYS A 18 -4.31 5.71 -1.10
C LYS A 18 -5.15 4.43 -1.10
N ILE A 19 -5.58 4.03 0.09
CA ILE A 19 -6.58 2.98 0.30
C ILE A 19 -7.69 3.53 1.22
N GLY A 20 -8.94 3.18 0.94
CA GLY A 20 -10.08 3.63 1.74
C GLY A 20 -10.12 2.93 3.11
N VAL A 21 -10.53 3.66 4.16
CA VAL A 21 -10.59 3.09 5.53
C VAL A 21 -11.61 1.95 5.68
N MET A 22 -12.62 1.91 4.81
CA MET A 22 -13.68 0.88 4.81
C MET A 22 -13.31 -0.39 4.03
N THR A 23 -12.12 -0.50 3.46
CA THR A 23 -11.70 -1.75 2.79
C THR A 23 -11.55 -2.86 3.82
N HIS A 24 -11.84 -4.11 3.44
CA HIS A 24 -11.67 -5.26 4.35
C HIS A 24 -10.24 -5.37 4.92
N SER A 25 -9.25 -5.00 4.12
CA SER A 25 -7.84 -4.96 4.53
C SER A 25 -7.61 -4.12 5.79
N LEU A 26 -8.30 -2.97 5.93
CA LEU A 26 -8.15 -2.08 7.08
C LEU A 26 -9.29 -2.25 8.09
N HIS A 27 -10.53 -2.33 7.63
CA HIS A 27 -11.71 -2.38 8.49
C HIS A 27 -11.86 -3.70 9.25
N TYR A 28 -11.47 -4.82 8.62
CA TYR A 28 -11.56 -6.16 9.19
C TYR A 28 -10.19 -6.84 9.35
N GLY A 29 -9.10 -6.10 9.12
CA GLY A 29 -7.73 -6.61 9.32
C GLY A 29 -7.34 -7.77 8.39
N THR A 30 -7.92 -7.87 7.20
CA THR A 30 -7.67 -9.01 6.29
C THR A 30 -6.45 -8.82 5.38
N ALA A 31 -5.65 -7.76 5.59
CA ALA A 31 -4.44 -7.54 4.81
C ALA A 31 -3.37 -8.59 5.15
N ILE A 32 -2.61 -9.02 4.15
CA ILE A 32 -1.39 -9.82 4.32
C ILE A 32 -0.21 -9.03 3.77
N PHE A 33 0.96 -9.20 4.36
CA PHE A 33 2.19 -8.57 3.91
C PHE A 33 3.37 -9.53 4.08
N GLU A 34 4.43 -9.28 3.32
CA GLU A 34 5.69 -10.00 3.43
C GLU A 34 6.84 -9.00 3.55
N GLY A 35 7.92 -9.44 4.18
CA GLY A 35 9.16 -8.67 4.33
C GLY A 35 10.28 -9.32 3.52
N ILE A 36 10.91 -8.55 2.63
CA ILE A 36 12.08 -9.00 1.87
C ILE A 36 13.29 -8.22 2.38
N ARG A 37 14.33 -8.94 2.82
CA ARG A 37 15.63 -8.39 3.22
C ARG A 37 16.74 -9.26 2.62
N GLY A 38 17.73 -8.61 2.03
CA GLY A 38 18.94 -9.19 1.46
C GLY A 38 20.06 -8.16 1.46
#